data_AF-A0A2E5QK85-F1
#
_entry.id   AF-A0A2E5QK85-F1
#
_cell.length_a   1.000
_cell.length_b   1.000
_cell.length_c   1.000
_cell.angle_alpha   90.00
_cell.angle_beta   90.00
_cell.angle_gamma   90.00
#
_symmetry.space_group_name_H-M   'P 1'
#
loop_
_entity.id
_entity.type
_entity.pdbx_description
1 polymer ?
#
loop_
_entity_poly.entity_id
_entity_poly.type
_entity_poly.pdbx_seq_one_letter_code
_entity_poly.pdbx_strand_id
1 'polypeptide(L)' 'MIGGKYSLYGALVGFLTGIIFIIMSIFRYDVAATNLREVVSVGVFFGIPFSVIIGYVVGWIFGKFFN' A
#
# COMPACT_ATOMS: atom_id res chain seq x y z
N MET A 1 24.09 4.96 -3.89
CA MET A 1 23.02 4.60 -2.94
C MET A 1 22.52 3.21 -3.29
N ILE A 2 23.06 2.17 -2.66
CA ILE A 2 22.63 0.77 -2.90
C ILE A 2 21.13 0.68 -2.57
N GLY A 3 20.34 0.11 -3.48
CA GLY A 3 18.90 -0.10 -3.30
C GLY A 3 17.95 1.03 -3.72
N GLY A 4 18.42 2.26 -3.99
CA GLY A 4 17.53 3.41 -4.19
C GLY A 4 16.47 3.26 -5.31
N LYS A 5 16.86 2.68 -6.46
CA LYS A 5 15.94 2.39 -7.57
C LYS A 5 14.89 1.33 -7.21
N TYR A 6 15.29 0.29 -6.48
CA TYR A 6 14.41 -0.81 -6.09
C TYR A 6 13.43 -0.37 -4.99
N SER A 7 13.85 0.49 -4.05
CA SER A 7 12.97 1.10 -3.06
C SER A 7 11.88 1.96 -3.71
N LEU A 8 12.22 2.72 -4.77
CA LEU A 8 11.24 3.51 -5.52
C LEU A 8 10.23 2.62 -6.25
N TYR A 9 10.69 1.58 -6.95
CA TYR A 9 9.78 0.62 -7.60
C TYR A 9 8.91 -0.11 -6.58
N GLY A 10 9.47 -0.51 -5.44
CA GLY A 10 8.74 -1.11 -4.34
C GLY A 10 7.66 -0.18 -3.78
N ALA A 11 7.98 1.09 -3.54
CA ALA A 11 7.02 2.09 -3.09
C ALA A 11 5.86 2.28 -4.09
N LEU A 12 6.15 2.26 -5.39
CA LEU A 12 5.15 2.39 -6.45
C LEU A 12 4.22 1.17 -6.53
N VAL A 13 4.76 -0.04 -6.37
CA VAL A 13 3.98 -1.27 -6.20
C VAL A 13 3.13 -1.21 -4.92
N GLY A 14 3.71 -0.71 -3.82
CA GLY A 14 3.02 -0.46 -2.55
C GLY A 14 1.82 0.49 -2.71
N PHE A 15 1.97 1.55 -3.50
CA PHE A 15 0.90 2.48 -3.80
C PHE A 15 -0.25 1.82 -4.56
N LEU A 16 0.06 1.10 -5.64
CA LEU A 16 -0.94 0.41 -6.46
C LEU A 16 -1.68 -0.67 -5.67
N THR A 17 -0.96 -1.46 -4.87
CA THR A 17 -1.57 -2.47 -4.00
C THR A 17 -2.47 -1.83 -2.94
N GLY A 18 -2.08 -0.69 -2.36
CA GLY A 18 -2.93 0.08 -1.45
C GLY A 18 -4.26 0.49 -2.09
N ILE A 19 -4.23 0.99 -3.33
CA ILE A 19 -5.44 1.34 -4.09
C ILE A 19 -6.32 0.10 -4.32
N ILE A 20 -5.72 -1.02 -4.74
CA ILE A 20 -6.45 -2.28 -4.95
C ILE A 20 -7.11 -2.74 -3.64
N PHE A 21 -6.43 -2.64 -2.51
CA PHE A 21 -7.00 -2.98 -1.20
C PHE A 21 -8.20 -2.11 -0.84
N ILE A 22 -8.18 -0.82 -1.15
CA ILE A 22 -9.33 0.08 -0.93
C ILE A 22 -10.51 -0.37 -1.79
N ILE A 23 -10.28 -0.61 -3.09
CA ILE A 23 -11.31 -1.07 -4.01
C ILE A 23 -11.94 -2.36 -3.48
N MET A 24 -11.12 -3.33 -3.09
CA MET A 24 -11.60 -4.60 -2.52
C MET A 24 -12.38 -4.39 -1.21
N SER A 25 -11.97 -3.44 -0.38
CA SER A 25 -12.68 -3.10 0.88
C SER A 25 -14.05 -2.49 0.58
N ILE A 26 -14.15 -1.62 -0.43
CA ILE A 26 -15.43 -1.04 -0.88
C ILE A 26 -16.36 -2.10 -1.50
N PHE A 27 -15.83 -3.18 -2.09
CA PHE A 27 -16.68 -4.27 -2.58
C PHE A 27 -17.12 -5.24 -1.48
N ARG A 28 -16.44 -5.25 -0.33
CA ARG A 28 -16.66 -6.22 0.75
C ARG A 28 -17.22 -5.64 2.04
N TYR A 29 -17.32 -4.32 2.16
CA TYR A 29 -17.85 -3.71 3.39
C TYR A 29 -19.32 -4.07 3.59
N ASP A 30 -19.70 -4.20 4.86
CA ASP A 30 -21.07 -4.46 5.26
C ASP A 30 -21.74 -3.14 5.64
N VAL A 31 -22.79 -2.77 4.92
CA VAL A 31 -23.53 -1.51 5.13
C VAL A 31 -24.24 -1.47 6.48
N ALA A 32 -24.58 -2.64 7.06
CA ALA A 32 -25.22 -2.72 8.37
C ALA A 32 -24.24 -2.50 9.53
N ALA A 33 -22.95 -2.76 9.31
CA ALA A 33 -21.93 -2.71 10.35
C ALA A 33 -20.91 -1.58 10.17
N THR A 34 -20.70 -1.09 8.95
CA THR A 34 -19.62 -0.14 8.61
C THR A 34 -20.08 0.95 7.66
N ASN A 35 -19.55 2.16 7.85
CA ASN A 35 -19.83 3.29 6.97
C ASN A 35 -18.84 3.32 5.80
N LEU A 36 -19.34 3.46 4.57
CA LEU A 36 -18.50 3.59 3.38
C LEU A 36 -17.45 4.71 3.49
N ARG A 37 -17.81 5.86 4.07
CA ARG A 37 -16.90 6.99 4.25
C ARG A 37 -15.73 6.64 5.17
N GLU A 38 -15.97 5.84 6.21
CA GLU A 38 -14.92 5.38 7.12
C GLU A 38 -13.99 4.38 6.45
N VAL A 39 -14.55 3.42 5.69
CA VAL A 39 -13.77 2.45 4.92
C VAL A 39 -12.82 3.16 3.95
N VAL A 40 -13.34 4.16 3.22
CA VAL A 40 -12.55 4.97 2.29
C VAL A 40 -11.53 5.83 3.04
N SER A 41 -11.90 6.50 4.12
CA SER A 41 -10.98 7.39 4.84
C SER A 41 -9.82 6.62 5.48
N VAL A 42 -10.11 5.50 6.15
CA VAL A 42 -9.07 4.63 6.73
C VAL A 42 -8.17 4.07 5.63
N GLY A 43 -8.75 3.64 4.52
CA GLY A 43 -8.00 3.19 3.35
C GLY A 43 -7.03 4.23 2.81
N VAL A 44 -7.50 5.47 2.62
CA VAL A 44 -6.69 6.56 2.04
C VAL A 44 -5.63 7.07 3.02
N PHE A 45 -6.00 7.31 4.29
CA PHE A 45 -5.11 7.94 5.25
C PHE A 45 -4.15 6.97 5.94
N PHE A 46 -4.49 5.68 6.01
CA PHE A 46 -3.65 4.68 6.66
C PHE A 46 -3.28 3.54 5.73
N GLY A 47 -4.24 2.98 4.99
CA GLY A 47 -3.99 1.84 4.09
C GLY A 47 -2.93 2.11 3.04
N ILE A 48 -3.10 3.17 2.23
CA ILE A 48 -2.14 3.54 1.17
C ILE A 48 -0.76 3.92 1.74
N PRO A 49 -0.64 4.83 2.73
CA PRO A 49 0.68 5.15 3.29
C PRO A 49 1.40 3.92 3.84
N PHE A 50 0.67 3.03 4.51
CA PHE A 50 1.24 1.81 5.08
C PHE A 50 1.73 0.85 3.99
N SER A 51 0.94 0.63 2.94
CA SER A 51 1.35 -0.23 1.81
C SER A 51 2.54 0.34 1.04
N VAL A 52 2.62 1.66 0.88
CA VAL A 52 3.78 2.35 0.29
C VAL A 52 5.04 2.16 1.13
N ILE A 53 4.95 2.32 2.45
CA ILE A 53 6.10 2.11 3.36
C ILE A 53 6.57 0.66 3.28
N ILE A 54 5.66 -0.31 3.32
CA ILE A 54 6.01 -1.74 3.17
C ILE A 54 6.70 -1.97 1.82
N GLY A 55 6.12 -1.48 0.74
CA GLY A 55 6.69 -1.62 -0.60
C GLY A 55 8.09 -1.01 -0.69
N TYR A 56 8.30 0.17 -0.11
CA TYR A 56 9.61 0.82 -0.04
C TYR A 56 10.64 -0.04 0.70
N VAL A 57 10.28 -0.56 1.88
CA VAL A 57 11.16 -1.41 2.70
C VAL A 57 11.49 -2.71 1.97
N VAL A 58 10.51 -3.37 1.38
CA VAL A 58 10.72 -4.59 0.58
C VAL A 58 11.63 -4.32 -0.60
N GLY A 59 11.40 -3.22 -1.33
CA GLY A 59 12.25 -2.79 -2.45
C GLY A 59 13.68 -2.48 -2.01
N TRP A 60 13.85 -1.86 -0.84
CA TRP A 60 15.17 -1.62 -0.25
C TRP A 60 15.90 -2.91 0.10
N ILE A 61 15.22 -3.85 0.78
CA ILE A 61 15.77 -5.17 1.14
C ILE A 61 16.17 -5.91 -0.13
N PHE A 62 15.29 -5.97 -1.13
CA PHE A 62 15.58 -6.60 -2.42
C PHE A 62 16.81 -5.97 -3.08
N GLY A 63 16.86 -4.64 -3.14
CA GLY A 63 18.00 -3.91 -3.68
C GLY A 63 19.30 -4.08 -2.90
N LYS A 64 19.28 -4.62 -1.67
CA LYS A 64 20.49 -4.99 -0.90
C LYS A 64 21.01 -6.39 -1.23
N PHE A 65 20.13 -7.29 -1.66
CA PHE A 65 20.49 -8.68 -1.98
C PHE A 65 20.84 -8.91 -3.46
N PHE A 66 20.27 -8.10 -4.36
CA PHE A 66 20.37 -8.32 -5.81
C PHE A 66 21.20 -7.26 -6.55
N ASN A 67 21.91 -6.38 -5.84
CA ASN A 67 22.70 -5.29 -6.40
C ASN A 67 23.96 -5.04 -5.56
#